data_AF-A0A2T4KSF5-F1
#
_entry.id   AF-A0A2T4KSF5-F1
#
_cell.length_a   1.000
_cell.length_b   1.000
_cell.length_c   1.000
_cell.angle_alpha   90.00
_cell.angle_beta   90.00
_cell.angle_gamma   90.00
#
_symmetry.space_group_name_H-M   'P 1'
#
loop_
_entity.id
_entity.type
_entity.pdbx_description
1 polymer ?
#
loop_
_entity_poly.entity_id
_entity_poly.type
_entity_poly.pdbx_seq_one_letter_code
_entity_poly.pdbx_strand_id
1 'polypeptide(L)'
;MEYKSARKILSENLEQLMKEKNVTQMELSEAIGVSQSTISNWLKEIKYPRISKVQELADYFNVPKSRITEDKSVEQDTIAAHLDDDFTEEELNKIREFAELVRQARKKD
;
A
#
# COMPACT_ATOMS: atom_id res chain seq x y z
N MET A 1 -7.07 17.58 2.15
CA MET A 1 -6.71 16.15 1.93
C MET A 1 -7.12 15.42 3.20
N GLU A 2 -8.02 14.45 3.10
CA GLU A 2 -8.50 13.69 4.28
C GLU A 2 -7.44 12.66 4.65
N TYR A 3 -6.92 12.72 5.88
CA TYR A 3 -5.95 11.73 6.37
C TYR A 3 -6.68 10.46 6.78
N LYS A 4 -6.34 9.33 6.14
CA LYS A 4 -6.88 8.02 6.52
C LYS A 4 -6.15 7.49 7.75
N SER A 5 -6.90 6.86 8.66
CA SER A 5 -6.28 6.13 9.77
C SER A 5 -5.54 4.89 9.26
N ALA A 6 -4.50 4.44 9.97
CA ALA A 6 -3.79 3.20 9.62
C ALA A 6 -4.72 1.99 9.51
N ARG A 7 -5.78 1.94 10.33
CA ARG A 7 -6.80 0.88 10.28
C ARG A 7 -7.63 0.94 9.00
N LYS A 8 -8.04 2.14 8.59
CA LYS A 8 -8.77 2.39 7.34
C LYS A 8 -7.93 1.99 6.12
N ILE A 9 -6.67 2.43 6.08
CA ILE A 9 -5.72 2.08 5.02
C ILE A 9 -5.58 0.56 4.88
N LEU A 10 -5.32 -0.12 6.01
CA LEU A 10 -5.18 -1.57 6.01
C LEU A 10 -6.46 -2.30 5.58
N SER A 11 -7.62 -1.84 6.06
CA SER A 11 -8.91 -2.40 5.68
C SER A 11 -9.15 -2.31 4.17
N GLU A 12 -9.06 -1.11 3.60
CA GLU A 12 -9.30 -0.86 2.18
C GLU A 12 -8.32 -1.66 1.30
N ASN A 13 -7.04 -1.66 1.66
CA ASN A 13 -6.01 -2.40 0.93
C ASN A 13 -6.23 -3.91 1.00
N LEU A 14 -6.58 -4.44 2.18
CA LEU A 14 -6.82 -5.87 2.36
C LEU A 14 -8.08 -6.31 1.60
N GLU A 15 -9.16 -5.53 1.66
CA GLU A 15 -10.39 -5.82 0.93
C GLU A 15 -10.14 -5.82 -0.59
N GLN A 16 -9.32 -4.89 -1.08
CA GLN A 16 -8.92 -4.84 -2.48
C GLN A 16 -8.13 -6.09 -2.88
N LEU A 17 -7.12 -6.50 -2.10
CA LEU A 17 -6.33 -7.69 -2.38
C LEU A 17 -7.19 -8.95 -2.42
N MET A 18 -8.14 -9.07 -1.49
CA MET A 18 -9.10 -10.17 -1.46
C MET A 18 -9.97 -10.20 -2.72
N LYS A 19 -10.46 -9.05 -3.20
CA LYS A 19 -11.23 -8.95 -4.45
C LYS A 19 -10.38 -9.30 -5.68
N GLU A 20 -9.16 -8.76 -5.76
CA GLU A 20 -8.23 -9.00 -6.88
C GLU A 20 -7.84 -10.48 -7.03
N LYS A 21 -7.71 -11.19 -5.90
CA LYS A 21 -7.36 -12.62 -5.88
C LYS A 21 -8.56 -13.55 -5.76
N ASN A 22 -9.78 -13.00 -5.71
CA ASN A 22 -11.02 -13.75 -5.47
C ASN A 22 -10.94 -14.66 -4.22
N VAL A 23 -10.43 -14.11 -3.12
CA VAL A 23 -10.22 -14.80 -1.84
C VAL A 23 -11.29 -14.36 -0.84
N THR A 24 -11.95 -15.32 -0.18
CA THR A 24 -12.92 -15.08 0.88
C THR A 24 -12.25 -14.87 2.24
N GLN A 25 -12.97 -14.28 3.20
CA GLN A 25 -12.45 -14.10 4.57
C GLN A 25 -12.13 -15.44 5.26
N MET A 26 -12.88 -16.50 4.89
CA MET A 26 -12.69 -17.84 5.43
C MET A 26 -11.38 -18.45 4.94
N GLU A 27 -11.17 -18.48 3.62
CA GLU A 27 -9.93 -18.97 3.01
C GLU A 27 -8.70 -18.21 3.52
N LEU A 28 -8.80 -16.88 3.61
CA LEU A 28 -7.73 -16.06 4.16
C LEU A 28 -7.46 -16.40 5.63
N SER A 29 -8.52 -16.59 6.43
CA SER A 29 -8.36 -16.92 7.85
C SER A 29 -7.67 -18.27 8.07
N GLU A 30 -7.99 -19.26 7.23
CA GLU A 30 -7.36 -20.57 7.24
C GLU A 30 -5.89 -20.50 6.84
N ALA A 31 -5.57 -19.76 5.78
CA ALA A 31 -4.20 -19.60 5.29
C ALA A 31 -3.29 -18.88 6.31
N ILE A 32 -3.82 -17.89 7.02
CA ILE A 32 -3.08 -17.07 8.00
C ILE A 32 -3.09 -17.71 9.40
N GLY A 33 -3.89 -18.77 9.61
CA GLY A 33 -4.03 -19.45 10.89
C GLY A 33 -4.66 -18.56 11.97
N VAL A 34 -5.72 -17.82 11.63
CA VAL A 34 -6.50 -16.98 12.55
C VAL A 34 -7.99 -17.26 12.41
N SER A 35 -8.83 -16.78 13.33
CA SER A 35 -10.27 -16.90 13.17
C SER A 35 -10.80 -15.99 12.06
N GLN A 36 -11.88 -16.38 11.39
CA GLN A 36 -12.59 -15.50 10.45
C GLN A 36 -13.02 -14.18 11.11
N SER A 37 -13.42 -14.23 12.38
CA SER A 37 -13.74 -13.03 13.18
C SER A 37 -12.55 -12.07 13.34
N THR A 38 -11.31 -12.59 13.33
CA THR A 38 -10.10 -11.77 13.38
C THR A 38 -9.90 -11.01 12.07
N ILE A 39 -10.08 -11.68 10.92
CA ILE A 39 -10.06 -11.02 9.60
C ILE A 39 -11.16 -9.95 9.51
N SER A 40 -12.39 -10.29 9.93
CA SER A 40 -13.53 -9.37 9.97
C SER A 40 -13.24 -8.13 10.84
N ASN A 41 -12.58 -8.30 12.00
CA ASN A 41 -12.18 -7.17 12.84
C ASN A 41 -11.15 -6.24 12.17
N TRP A 42 -10.26 -6.78 11.33
CA TRP A 42 -9.31 -5.97 10.55
C TRP A 42 -10.02 -5.20 9.45
N LEU A 43 -10.92 -5.85 8.70
CA LEU A 43 -11.73 -5.22 7.65
C LEU A 43 -12.73 -4.19 8.18
N LYS A 44 -13.25 -4.38 9.40
CA LYS A 44 -14.15 -3.40 10.04
C LYS A 44 -13.42 -2.31 10.82
N GLU A 45 -12.11 -2.21 10.67
CA GLU A 45 -11.28 -1.21 11.36
C GLU A 45 -11.37 -1.27 12.90
N ILE A 46 -11.75 -2.41 13.48
CA ILE A 46 -11.90 -2.59 14.93
C ILE A 46 -10.54 -2.82 15.57
N LYS A 47 -9.71 -3.66 14.93
CA LYS A 47 -8.36 -4.00 15.41
C LYS A 47 -7.35 -3.85 14.28
N TYR A 48 -6.10 -3.66 14.65
CA TYR A 48 -4.97 -3.70 13.73
C TYR A 48 -4.18 -5.00 13.93
N PRO A 49 -3.79 -5.71 12.85
CA PRO A 49 -2.97 -6.92 12.95
C PRO A 49 -1.60 -6.62 13.56
N ARG A 50 -1.04 -7.58 14.30
CA ARG A 50 0.37 -7.49 14.73
C ARG A 50 1.30 -7.58 13.52
N ILE A 51 2.54 -7.09 13.67
CA ILE A 51 3.53 -7.06 12.59
C ILE A 51 3.79 -8.43 11.96
N SER A 52 3.76 -9.51 12.75
CA SER A 52 3.88 -10.88 12.25
C SER A 52 2.72 -11.24 11.30
N LYS A 53 1.49 -10.86 11.65
CA LYS A 53 0.31 -11.09 10.81
C LYS A 53 0.28 -10.21 9.57
N VAL A 54 0.81 -8.99 9.65
CA VAL A 54 1.03 -8.15 8.45
C VAL A 54 2.00 -8.82 7.48
N GLN A 55 3.09 -9.41 7.99
CA GLN A 55 4.04 -10.16 7.15
C GLN A 55 3.38 -11.38 6.51
N GLU A 56 2.65 -12.20 7.29
CA GLU A 56 1.95 -13.37 6.75
C GLU A 56 0.92 -13.00 5.67
N LEU A 57 0.18 -11.90 5.85
CA LEU A 57 -0.72 -11.38 4.82
C LEU A 57 0.04 -10.97 3.56
N ALA A 58 1.17 -10.27 3.72
CA ALA A 58 2.01 -9.84 2.62
C ALA A 58 2.54 -11.04 1.82
N ASP A 59 3.01 -12.07 2.52
CA ASP A 59 3.52 -13.31 1.93
C ASP A 59 2.40 -14.08 1.20
N TYR A 60 1.22 -14.19 1.81
CA TYR A 60 0.06 -14.87 1.21
C TYR A 60 -0.38 -14.21 -0.11
N PHE A 61 -0.45 -12.87 -0.15
CA PHE A 61 -0.82 -12.13 -1.35
C PHE A 61 0.34 -11.91 -2.33
N ASN A 62 1.57 -12.30 -1.94
CA ASN A 62 2.82 -12.05 -2.66
C ASN A 62 3.01 -10.56 -3.01
N VAL A 63 2.93 -9.70 -1.99
CA VAL A 63 3.07 -8.24 -2.10
C VAL A 63 3.97 -7.70 -0.98
N PRO A 64 4.61 -6.53 -1.13
CA PRO A 64 5.32 -5.90 -0.01
C PRO A 64 4.36 -5.46 1.10
N LYS A 65 4.82 -5.39 2.35
CA LYS A 65 4.00 -4.92 3.49
C LYS A 65 3.37 -3.54 3.25
N SER A 66 4.11 -2.65 2.59
CA SER A 66 3.63 -1.31 2.23
C SER A 66 2.35 -1.35 1.40
N ARG A 67 2.16 -2.37 0.56
CA ARG A 67 0.91 -2.57 -0.21
C ARG A 67 -0.32 -2.73 0.68
N ILE A 68 -0.12 -3.17 1.92
CA ILE A 68 -1.16 -3.37 2.93
C ILE A 68 -1.22 -2.15 3.86
N THR A 69 -0.08 -1.61 4.29
CA THR A 69 -0.02 -0.64 5.38
C THR A 69 -0.01 0.83 4.96
N GLU A 70 0.30 1.13 3.70
CA GLU A 70 0.48 2.52 3.23
C GLU A 70 -0.68 2.98 2.36
N ASP A 71 -0.97 4.28 2.45
CA ASP A 71 -1.99 4.93 1.64
C ASP A 71 -1.42 5.21 0.25
N LYS A 72 -1.98 4.56 -0.77
CA LYS A 72 -1.58 4.76 -2.18
C LYS A 72 -1.88 6.16 -2.72
N SER A 73 -2.77 6.92 -2.07
CA SER A 73 -3.06 8.30 -2.48
C SER A 73 -1.98 9.29 -2.06
N VAL A 74 -1.10 8.87 -1.15
CA VAL A 74 0.14 9.57 -0.85
C VAL A 74 1.16 9.01 -1.83
N GLU A 75 1.26 9.62 -3.01
CA GLU A 75 2.42 9.45 -3.88
C GLU A 75 3.65 9.81 -3.02
N GLN A 76 4.31 8.81 -2.45
CA GLN A 76 5.62 9.02 -1.89
C GLN A 76 6.51 9.44 -3.06
N ASP A 77 7.14 10.60 -2.91
CA ASP A 77 8.22 11.15 -3.72
C ASP A 77 9.47 10.24 -3.72
N THR A 78 9.31 8.91 -3.85
CA THR A 78 10.38 7.91 -3.79
C THR A 78 10.71 7.32 -5.15
N ILE A 79 10.41 8.04 -6.23
CA ILE A 79 11.03 7.74 -7.53
C ILE A 79 12.56 7.99 -7.43
N ALA A 80 13.02 8.93 -6.59
CA ALA A 80 14.44 9.29 -6.52
C ALA A 80 15.35 8.24 -5.83
N ALA A 81 14.91 7.58 -4.76
CA ALA A 81 15.83 6.86 -3.85
C ALA A 81 16.39 5.50 -4.38
N HIS A 82 15.95 5.03 -5.55
CA HIS A 82 16.50 3.83 -6.23
C HIS A 82 17.01 4.12 -7.65
N LEU A 83 17.02 5.39 -8.08
CA LEU A 83 17.59 5.81 -9.37
C LEU A 83 18.95 6.49 -9.21
N ASP A 84 19.42 6.77 -7.99
CA ASP A 84 20.64 7.55 -7.78
C ASP A 84 21.93 6.83 -8.24
N ASP A 85 21.93 5.50 -8.39
CA ASP A 85 23.12 4.74 -8.80
C ASP A 85 23.31 4.62 -10.33
N ASP A 86 22.29 4.89 -11.15
CA ASP A 86 22.31 4.70 -12.61
C ASP A 86 22.29 6.00 -13.43
N PHE A 87 22.13 7.17 -12.80
CA PHE A 87 21.92 8.45 -13.48
C PHE A 87 22.88 9.53 -13.00
N THR A 88 23.38 10.32 -13.95
CA THR A 88 24.22 11.49 -13.64
C THR A 88 23.41 12.60 -12.97
N GLU A 89 24.08 13.51 -12.25
CA GLU A 89 23.43 14.66 -11.61
C GLU A 89 22.60 15.51 -12.60
N GLU A 90 23.05 15.61 -13.85
CA GLU A 90 22.32 16.32 -14.90
C GLU A 90 21.02 15.60 -15.30
N GLU A 91 21.03 14.28 -15.37
CA GLU A 91 19.86 13.47 -15.70
C GLU A 91 18.84 13.49 -14.55
N LEU A 92 19.30 13.41 -13.30
CA LEU A 92 18.46 13.56 -12.12
C LEU A 92 17.79 14.93 -12.08
N ASN A 93 18.51 16.00 -12.44
CA ASN A 93 17.94 17.34 -12.53
C ASN A 93 16.86 17.46 -13.61
N LYS A 94 17.06 16.84 -14.78
CA LYS A 94 16.03 16.80 -15.84
C LYS A 94 14.79 16.02 -15.42
N ILE A 95 14.98 14.90 -14.72
CA ILE A 95 13.86 14.10 -14.19
C ILE A 95 13.06 14.90 -13.16
N ARG A 96 13.74 15.62 -12.27
CA ARG A 96 13.09 16.52 -11.27
C ARG A 96 12.31 17.64 -11.95
N GLU A 97 12.92 18.31 -12.91
CA GLU A 97 12.27 19.40 -13.67
C GLU A 97 11.03 18.90 -14.42
N PHE A 98 11.12 17.73 -15.06
CA PHE A 98 9.98 17.14 -15.76
C PHE A 98 8.84 16.74 -14.81
N ALA A 99 9.17 16.17 -13.65
CA ALA A 99 8.19 15.80 -12.64
C ALA A 99 7.44 17.03 -12.09
N GLU A 100 8.13 18.15 -11.86
CA GLU A 100 7.49 19.42 -11.47
C GLU A 100 6.56 19.96 -12.56
N LEU A 101 6.97 19.89 -13.82
CA LEU A 101 6.18 20.34 -14.96
C LEU A 101 4.87 19.56 -15.09
N VAL A 102 4.92 18.23 -14.99
CA VAL A 102 3.73 17.37 -15.04
C VAL A 102 2.77 17.65 -13.87
N ARG A 103 3.30 17.92 -12.67
CA ARG A 103 2.50 18.29 -11.49
C ARG A 103 1.79 19.62 -11.67
N GLN A 104 2.46 20.61 -12.26
CA GLN A 104 1.84 21.91 -12.55
C GLN A 104 0.76 21.80 -13.63
N ALA A 105 0.96 20.93 -14.64
CA ALA A 105 -0.04 20.67 -15.67
C ALA A 105 -1.32 20.05 -15.09
N ARG A 106 -1.21 19.10 -14.15
CA ARG A 106 -2.38 18.45 -13.51
C ARG A 106 -3.17 19.34 -12.55
N LYS A 107 -2.60 20.43 -12.04
CA LYS A 107 -3.29 21.38 -11.14
C LYS A 107 -4.10 22.45 -11.87
N LYS A 108 -4.06 22.47 -13.20
CA LYS A 108 -4.75 23.46 -14.04
C LYS A 108 -6.09 22.97 -14.62
N ASP A 109 -6.50 21.75 -14.31
CA ASP A 109 -7.83 21.19 -14.61
C ASP A 109 -8.67 21.04 -13.34
#